data_AF-J9DPA6-F1
#
_entry.id   AF-J9DPA6-F1
#
_cell.length_a   1.000
_cell.length_b   1.000
_cell.length_c   1.000
_cell.angle_alpha   90.00
_cell.angle_beta   90.00
_cell.angle_gamma   90.00
#
_symmetry.space_group_name_H-M   'P 1'
#
loop_
_entity.id
_entity.type
_entity.pdbx_description
1 polymer ?
#
loop_
_entity_poly.entity_id
_entity_poly.type
_entity_poly.pdbx_seq_one_letter_code
_entity_poly.pdbx_strand_id
1 'polypeptide(L)'
;MPFICLLCGQLSCLDSCCTTSATETISANEVERHALICSSGVGCFLSLNTSLIVIVCNRKAALWGSVYLDAHGEEDRNLRRGKPLFLSKRRIEKLTADWMMQSFEHLI
;
A
#
# COMPACT_ATOMS: atom_id res chain seq x y z
N MET A 1 2.85 -8.43 -8.31
CA MET A 1 3.52 -7.17 -7.97
C MET A 1 3.80 -7.15 -6.47
N PRO A 2 5.02 -6.82 -6.04
CA PRO A 2 5.41 -6.87 -4.63
C PRO A 2 5.00 -5.62 -3.85
N PHE A 3 4.47 -5.85 -2.65
CA PHE A 3 4.06 -4.84 -1.69
C PHE A 3 4.70 -5.14 -0.33
N ILE A 4 5.00 -4.09 0.45
CA ILE A 4 5.39 -4.21 1.86
C ILE A 4 4.25 -3.66 2.73
N CYS A 5 3.80 -4.44 3.71
CA CYS A 5 2.90 -3.96 4.74
C CYS A 5 3.63 -2.98 5.66
N LEU A 6 3.16 -1.74 5.76
CA LEU A 6 3.77 -0.71 6.61
C LEU A 6 3.47 -0.89 8.10
N LEU A 7 2.60 -1.83 8.47
CA LEU A 7 2.26 -2.13 9.86
C LEU A 7 3.20 -3.19 10.47
N CYS A 8 3.63 -4.17 9.68
CA CYS A 8 4.43 -5.31 10.17
C CYS A 8 5.72 -5.58 9.37
N GLY A 9 5.90 -4.94 8.21
CA GLY A 9 7.08 -5.12 7.34
C GLY A 9 7.05 -6.34 6.41
N GLN A 10 5.98 -7.14 6.42
CA GLN A 10 5.91 -8.35 5.59
C GLN A 10 5.71 -8.01 4.10
N LEU A 11 6.41 -8.76 3.24
CA LEU A 11 6.22 -8.74 1.78
C LEU A 11 4.97 -9.53 1.38
N SER A 12 4.21 -9.02 0.41
CA SER A 12 3.02 -9.68 -0.15
C SER A 12 2.92 -9.44 -1.66
N CYS A 13 2.43 -10.42 -2.41
CA CYS A 13 2.22 -10.29 -3.84
C CYS A 13 0.74 -10.01 -4.17
N LEU A 14 0.49 -8.99 -4.98
CA LEU A 14 -0.86 -8.69 -5.48
C LEU A 14 -1.28 -9.57 -6.67
N ASP A 15 -0.32 -10.15 -7.40
CA ASP A 15 -0.63 -10.92 -8.61
C ASP A 15 -1.07 -12.34 -8.26
N SER A 16 -1.78 -12.97 -9.19
CA SER A 16 -2.27 -14.35 -9.05
C SER A 16 -1.19 -15.43 -9.04
N CYS A 17 0.09 -15.07 -9.26
CA CYS A 17 1.19 -16.02 -9.27
C CYS A 17 1.49 -16.61 -7.87
N CYS A 18 1.12 -15.91 -6.80
CA CYS A 18 1.36 -16.34 -5.42
C CYS A 18 0.06 -16.68 -4.67
N THR A 19 -1.12 -16.55 -5.29
CA THR A 19 -2.38 -16.95 -4.67
C THR A 19 -2.37 -18.44 -4.37
N THR A 20 -2.47 -18.78 -3.09
CA THR A 20 -2.62 -20.16 -2.65
C THR A 20 -4.05 -20.59 -2.98
N SER A 21 -4.22 -21.40 -4.03
CA SER A 21 -5.50 -22.01 -4.38
C SER A 21 -5.83 -23.12 -3.39
N ALA A 22 -6.28 -22.75 -2.19
CA ALA A 22 -6.73 -23.71 -1.20
C ALA A 22 -8.08 -23.26 -0.64
N THR A 23 -9.14 -23.90 -1.14
CA THR A 23 -10.39 -24.19 -0.42
C THR A 23 -11.35 -23.07 -0.04
N GLU A 24 -11.04 -21.79 -0.25
CA GLU A 24 -11.98 -20.70 0.08
C GLU A 24 -12.82 -20.26 -1.12
N THR A 25 -14.12 -20.14 -0.92
CA THR A 25 -15.16 -19.73 -1.89
C THR A 25 -15.00 -18.30 -2.42
N ILE A 26 -13.93 -17.59 -2.03
CA ILE A 26 -13.61 -16.23 -2.48
C ILE A 26 -12.12 -16.14 -2.74
N SER A 27 -11.72 -15.94 -4.01
CA SER A 27 -10.33 -15.73 -4.41
C SER A 27 -9.81 -14.38 -3.91
N ALA A 28 -9.24 -14.33 -2.70
CA ALA A 28 -8.54 -13.16 -2.19
C ALA A 28 -7.05 -13.22 -2.60
N ASN A 29 -6.50 -12.11 -3.09
CA ASN A 29 -5.05 -11.98 -3.31
C ASN A 29 -4.29 -11.92 -1.97
N GLU A 30 -2.96 -12.09 -1.99
CA GLU A 30 -2.19 -12.14 -0.73
C GLU A 30 -2.25 -10.84 0.06
N VAL A 31 -2.41 -9.68 -0.61
CA VAL A 31 -2.49 -8.37 0.05
C VAL A 31 -3.79 -8.27 0.85
N GLU A 32 -4.93 -8.65 0.27
CA GLU A 32 -6.22 -8.69 0.97
C GLU A 32 -6.20 -9.70 2.12
N ARG A 33 -5.68 -10.91 1.87
CA ARG A 33 -5.54 -11.93 2.91
C ARG A 33 -4.63 -11.46 4.05
N HIS A 34 -3.52 -10.80 3.72
CA HIS A 34 -2.61 -10.25 4.71
C HIS A 34 -3.29 -9.15 5.52
N ALA A 35 -4.03 -8.23 4.90
CA ALA A 35 -4.78 -7.19 5.60
C ALA A 35 -5.80 -7.81 6.58
N LEU A 36 -6.48 -8.90 6.18
CA LEU A 36 -7.41 -9.63 7.05
C LEU A 36 -6.72 -10.19 8.30
N ILE A 37 -5.54 -10.81 8.14
CA ILE A 37 -4.82 -11.49 9.22
C ILE A 37 -4.03 -10.52 10.11
N CYS A 38 -3.34 -9.55 9.50
CA CYS A 38 -2.43 -8.64 10.21
C CYS A 38 -3.17 -7.53 10.96
N SER A 39 -4.31 -7.10 10.44
CA SER A 39 -4.96 -5.86 10.86
C SER A 39 -6.47 -5.85 10.62
N SER A 40 -7.10 -7.03 10.73
CA SER A 40 -8.56 -7.22 10.73
C SER A 40 -9.29 -6.63 9.51
N GLY A 41 -8.65 -6.65 8.34
CA GLY A 41 -9.25 -6.28 7.06
C GLY A 41 -8.93 -4.86 6.59
N VAL A 42 -8.16 -4.09 7.36
CA VAL A 42 -7.66 -2.76 6.98
C VAL A 42 -6.15 -2.77 6.92
N GLY A 43 -5.51 -2.42 5.80
CA GLY A 43 -4.05 -2.47 5.67
C GLY A 43 -3.47 -1.27 4.93
N CYS A 44 -2.23 -0.93 5.24
CA CYS A 44 -1.46 0.13 4.58
C CYS A 44 -0.21 -0.48 3.94
N PHE A 45 -0.09 -0.37 2.64
CA PHE A 45 0.94 -1.06 1.86
C PHE A 45 1.73 -0.11 0.98
N LEU A 46 3.03 -0.32 0.86
CA LEU A 46 3.90 0.34 -0.11
C LEU A 46 4.10 -0.58 -1.32
N SER A 47 3.72 -0.12 -2.50
CA SER A 47 4.07 -0.75 -3.78
C SER A 47 5.54 -0.47 -4.12
N LEU A 48 6.36 -1.52 -4.24
CA LEU A 48 7.77 -1.36 -4.56
C LEU A 48 8.01 -0.95 -6.02
N ASN A 49 7.08 -1.28 -6.91
CA ASN A 49 7.20 -0.96 -8.33
C ASN A 49 6.78 0.48 -8.65
N THR A 50 6.01 1.12 -7.77
CA THR A 50 5.42 2.44 -8.04
C THR A 50 5.70 3.50 -6.97
N SER A 51 6.24 3.11 -5.82
CA SER A 51 6.37 3.92 -4.59
C SER A 51 5.04 4.40 -3.98
N LEU A 52 3.90 3.97 -4.53
CA LEU A 52 2.60 4.39 -4.04
C LEU A 52 2.21 3.64 -2.78
N ILE A 53 1.60 4.38 -1.86
CA ILE A 53 0.86 3.87 -0.72
C ILE A 53 -0.54 3.46 -1.18
N VAL A 54 -0.89 2.22 -0.86
CA VAL A 54 -2.18 1.61 -1.11
C VAL A 54 -2.82 1.28 0.22
N ILE A 55 -4.02 1.81 0.44
CA ILE A 55 -4.84 1.50 1.60
C ILE A 55 -5.86 0.45 1.18
N VAL A 56 -5.90 -0.68 1.87
CA VAL A 56 -6.89 -1.74 1.66
C VAL A 56 -7.87 -1.71 2.82
N CYS A 57 -9.17 -1.73 2.54
CA CYS A 57 -10.22 -1.85 3.55
C CYS A 57 -11.35 -2.71 2.98
N ASN A 58 -11.73 -3.79 3.67
CA ASN A 58 -12.88 -4.62 3.30
C ASN A 58 -12.88 -5.08 1.82
N ARG A 59 -11.73 -5.57 1.32
CA ARG A 59 -11.51 -5.97 -0.09
C ARG A 59 -11.61 -4.86 -1.14
N LYS A 60 -11.60 -3.60 -0.70
CA LYS A 60 -11.42 -2.45 -1.58
C LYS A 60 -10.03 -1.85 -1.37
N ALA A 61 -9.51 -1.19 -2.40
CA ALA A 61 -8.21 -0.55 -2.35
C ALA A 61 -8.29 0.89 -2.84
N ALA A 62 -7.59 1.78 -2.15
CA ALA A 62 -7.43 3.19 -2.50
C ALA A 62 -5.96 3.54 -2.64
N LEU A 63 -5.65 4.43 -3.59
CA LEU A 63 -4.31 5.02 -3.72
C LEU A 63 -4.25 6.29 -2.88
N TRP A 64 -3.32 6.36 -1.92
CA TRP A 64 -3.11 7.57 -1.13
C TRP A 64 -2.10 8.53 -1.77
N GLY A 65 -1.09 7.99 -2.48
CA GLY A 65 0.04 8.75 -3.06
C GLY A 65 1.38 8.20 -2.60
N SER A 66 2.49 8.90 -2.83
CA SER A 66 3.81 8.46 -2.36
C SER A 66 4.27 9.25 -1.14
N VAL A 67 4.94 8.56 -0.20
CA VAL A 67 5.72 9.21 0.88
C VAL A 67 7.16 9.51 0.46
N TYR A 68 7.56 9.03 -0.72
CA TYR A 68 8.89 9.24 -1.30
C TYR A 68 8.81 10.27 -2.42
N LEU A 69 9.62 11.32 -2.32
CA LEU A 69 9.65 12.43 -3.27
C LEU A 69 11.06 12.65 -3.81
N ASP A 70 11.17 13.18 -5.02
CA ASP A 70 12.46 13.62 -5.54
C ASP A 70 12.95 14.89 -4.82
N ALA A 71 14.15 15.35 -5.16
CA ALA A 71 14.77 16.54 -4.57
C ALA A 71 13.96 17.83 -4.77
N HIS A 72 12.98 17.84 -5.68
CA HIS A 72 12.09 18.98 -5.94
C HIS A 72 10.73 18.83 -5.27
N GLY A 73 10.49 17.74 -4.53
CA GLY A 73 9.21 17.48 -3.86
C GLY A 73 8.15 16.82 -4.74
N GLU A 74 8.55 16.32 -5.91
CA GLU A 74 7.64 15.68 -6.87
C GLU A 74 7.61 14.15 -6.68
N GLU A 75 6.47 13.53 -6.98
CA GLU A 75 6.38 12.08 -7.07
C GLU A 75 6.99 11.59 -8.39
N ASP A 76 7.65 10.42 -8.36
CA ASP A 76 8.01 9.70 -9.58
C ASP A 76 7.02 8.56 -9.82
N ARG A 77 5.91 8.89 -10.48
CA ARG A 77 4.81 7.95 -10.74
C ARG A 77 5.32 6.73 -11.51
N ASN A 78 5.09 5.55 -10.93
CA ASN A 78 5.54 4.27 -11.48
C ASN A 78 7.07 4.19 -11.66
N LEU A 79 7.83 5.02 -10.94
CA LEU A 79 9.29 5.10 -11.01
C LEU A 79 9.84 5.30 -12.44
N ARG A 80 9.04 5.92 -13.33
CA ARG A 80 9.36 6.03 -14.76
C ARG A 80 10.47 7.01 -15.06
N ARG A 81 10.62 8.07 -14.26
CA ARG A 81 11.68 9.07 -14.45
C ARG A 81 13.03 8.57 -13.92
N GLY A 82 13.01 7.54 -13.06
CA GLY A 82 14.22 6.97 -12.44
C GLY A 82 14.93 7.96 -11.52
N LYS A 83 14.19 8.91 -10.93
CA LYS A 83 14.80 9.90 -10.03
C LYS A 83 15.02 9.27 -8.64
N PRO A 84 16.16 9.57 -7.97
CA PRO A 84 16.30 9.23 -6.57
C PRO A 84 15.16 9.85 -5.77
N LEU A 85 14.49 9.02 -4.98
CA LEU A 85 13.43 9.45 -4.08
C LEU A 85 13.88 9.36 -2.64
N PHE A 86 13.38 10.29 -1.84
CA PHE A 86 13.72 10.44 -0.43
C PHE A 86 12.45 10.45 0.39
N LEU A 87 12.53 9.87 1.60
CA LEU A 87 11.40 9.84 2.51
C LEU A 87 11.04 11.27 2.94
N SER A 88 9.83 11.71 2.64
CA SER A 88 9.33 13.01 3.06
C SER A 88 8.69 12.92 4.43
N LYS A 89 9.35 13.50 5.45
CA LYS A 89 8.82 13.57 6.82
C LYS A 89 7.40 14.15 6.86
N ARG A 90 7.17 15.24 6.12
CA ARG A 90 5.85 15.89 6.00
C ARG A 90 4.78 14.93 5.48
N ARG A 91 5.11 14.08 4.49
CA ARG A 91 4.16 13.11 3.94
C ARG A 91 3.92 11.94 4.88
N ILE A 92 4.93 11.51 5.63
CA ILE A 92 4.76 10.49 6.68
C ILE A 92 3.84 11.00 7.80
N GLU A 93 4.05 12.23 8.27
CA GLU A 93 3.18 12.86 9.27
C GLU A 93 1.73 12.95 8.77
N LYS A 94 1.53 13.35 7.51
CA LYS A 94 0.19 13.38 6.90
C LYS A 94 -0.42 11.99 6.76
N LEU A 95 0.32 11.00 6.26
CA LEU A 95 -0.17 9.62 6.15
C LEU A 95 -0.56 9.07 7.52
N THR A 96 0.23 9.35 8.54
CA THR A 96 -0.04 8.91 9.92
C THR A 96 -1.32 9.57 10.45
N ALA A 97 -1.49 10.87 10.23
CA ALA A 97 -2.69 11.59 10.64
C ALA A 97 -3.94 11.09 9.89
N ASP A 98 -3.83 10.90 8.57
CA ASP A 98 -4.91 10.35 7.75
C ASP A 98 -5.26 8.92 8.18
N TRP A 99 -4.25 8.12 8.53
CA TRP A 99 -4.41 6.77 9.06
C TRP A 99 -5.19 6.76 10.38
N MET A 100 -4.79 7.61 11.34
CA MET A 100 -5.45 7.71 12.64
C MET A 100 -6.90 8.21 12.53
N MET A 101 -7.16 9.15 11.63
CA MET A 101 -8.50 9.71 11.43
C MET A 101 -9.39 8.85 10.54
N GLN A 102 -8.86 7.75 9.97
CA GLN A 102 -9.52 6.98 8.91
C GLN A 102 -9.99 7.88 7.76
N SER A 103 -9.28 8.99 7.51
CA SER A 103 -9.73 10.02 6.59
C SER A 103 -9.67 9.56 5.14
N PHE A 104 -9.12 8.39 4.83
CA PHE A 104 -9.00 7.81 3.49
C PHE A 104 -10.26 7.08 3.02
N GLU A 105 -11.32 6.97 3.83
CA GLU A 105 -12.58 6.33 3.41
C GLU A 105 -13.19 6.94 2.14
N HIS A 106 -13.00 8.25 1.90
CA HIS A 106 -13.50 8.91 0.68
C HIS A 106 -12.74 8.51 -0.59
N LEU A 107 -11.61 7.80 -0.46
CA LEU A 107 -10.83 7.27 -1.59
C LEU A 107 -11.27 5.85 -1.98
N ILE A 108 -12.15 5.21 -1.19
CA ILE A 108 -12.54 3.79 -1.25
C ILE A 108 -13.98 3.61 -1.79
#